data_AF-A0A645IKT3-F1
#
_entry.id   AF-A0A645IKT3-F1
#
_cell.length_a   1.000
_cell.length_b   1.000
_cell.length_c   1.000
_cell.angle_alpha   90.00
_cell.angle_beta   90.00
_cell.angle_gamma   90.00
#
_symmetry.space_group_name_H-M   'P 1'
#
loop_
_entity.id
_entity.type
_entity.pdbx_description
1 polymer ?
#
loop_
_entity_poly.entity_id
_entity_poly.type
_entity_poly.pdbx_seq_one_letter_code
_entity_poly.pdbx_strand_id
1 'polypeptide(L)' 'MAADSDLLIQEETGIIESIILPGRGSFLGLWEKDALTVPWSAVKKIGSEVIIMDLDETIPRR' A
#
# COMPACT_ATOMS: atom_id res chain seq x y z
N MET A 1 4.04 14.05 -13.48
CA MET A 1 3.03 13.58 -12.51
C MET A 1 3.79 12.66 -11.58
N ALA A 2 4.02 13.07 -10.33
CA ALA A 2 4.56 12.16 -9.33
C ALA A 2 3.58 11.00 -9.18
N ALA A 3 4.07 9.78 -8.97
CA ALA A 3 3.22 8.68 -8.58
C ALA A 3 2.47 9.10 -7.31
N ASP A 4 1.15 8.97 -7.29
CA ASP A 4 0.30 9.40 -6.16
C ASP A 4 0.49 8.53 -4.88
N SER A 5 1.58 7.77 -4.79
CA SER A 5 1.92 6.83 -3.72
C SER A 5 3.18 7.26 -2.97
N ASP A 6 3.24 6.97 -1.68
CA ASP A 6 4.36 7.30 -0.80
C ASP A 6 4.93 6.07 -0.07
N LEU A 7 6.08 6.21 0.59
CA LEU A 7 6.73 5.19 1.40
C LEU A 7 6.88 5.67 2.85
N LEU A 8 6.45 4.85 3.80
CA LEU A 8 6.82 5.04 5.20
C LEU A 8 8.16 4.35 5.46
N ILE A 9 9.13 5.12 5.95
CA ILE A 9 10.49 4.66 6.21
C ILE A 9 10.83 4.97 7.67
N GLN A 10 11.43 4.01 8.36
CA GLN A 10 11.97 4.24 9.69
C GLN A 10 13.25 5.09 9.58
N GLU A 11 13.22 6.30 10.14
CA GLU A 11 14.26 7.33 9.93
C GLU A 11 15.65 6.88 10.39
N GLU A 12 15.73 6.09 11.46
CA GLU A 12 17.00 5.67 12.06
C GLU A 12 17.68 4.54 11.30
N THR A 13 16.90 3.68 10.64
CA THR A 13 17.41 2.44 10.01
C THR A 13 17.33 2.47 8.48
N GLY A 14 16.49 3.33 7.92
CA GLY A 14 16.17 3.35 6.48
C GLY A 14 15.31 2.18 6.03
N ILE A 15 14.75 1.38 6.95
CA ILE A 15 13.88 0.25 6.61
C ILE A 15 12.52 0.76 6.15
N ILE A 16 12.03 0.22 5.03
CA ILE A 16 10.68 0.50 4.54
C ILE A 16 9.68 -0.26 5.40
N GLU A 17 8.75 0.46 6.02
CA GLU A 17 7.69 -0.12 6.83
C GLU A 17 6.43 -0.38 6.02
N SER A 18 6.05 0.55 5.14
CA SER A 18 4.83 0.43 4.34
C SER A 18 4.85 1.28 3.06
N ILE A 19 3.97 0.93 2.12
CA ILE A 19 3.62 1.71 0.93
C ILE A 19 2.25 2.34 1.19
N ILE A 20 2.14 3.65 1.00
CA ILE A 20 0.89 4.39 1.15
C ILE A 20 0.32 4.61 -0.25
N LEU A 21 -0.79 3.93 -0.55
CA LEU A 21 -1.50 4.07 -1.82
C LEU A 21 -2.65 5.06 -1.64
N PRO A 22 -2.86 5.97 -2.62
CA PRO A 22 -3.95 6.93 -2.55
C PRO A 22 -5.28 6.18 -2.59
N GLY A 23 -6.24 6.61 -1.76
CA GLY A 23 -7.57 6.02 -1.75
C GLY A 23 -8.22 6.16 -3.13
N ARG A 24 -8.34 5.06 -3.87
CA ARG A 24 -9.04 5.06 -5.16
C ARG A 24 -10.53 4.93 -4.91
N GLY A 25 -11.27 6.00 -5.21
CA GLY A 25 -12.73 5.96 -5.23
C GLY A 25 -13.22 4.80 -6.10
N SER A 26 -13.91 3.86 -5.46
CA SER A 26 -14.80 2.85 -6.06
C SER A 26 -14.21 2.00 -7.19
N PHE A 27 -13.67 0.82 -6.83
CA PHE A 27 -13.73 -0.34 -7.73
C PHE A 27 -14.45 -1.56 -7.14
N LEU A 28 -14.63 -1.61 -5.81
CA LEU A 28 -15.41 -2.65 -5.11
C LEU A 28 -16.08 -2.02 -3.89
N GLY A 29 -17.20 -1.32 -4.13
CA GLY A 29 -17.85 -0.42 -3.17
C GLY A 29 -17.88 -0.93 -1.73
N LEU A 30 -17.40 -0.07 -0.82
CA LEU A 30 -17.84 0.14 0.58
C LEU A 30 -16.78 0.82 1.47
N TRP A 31 -15.60 1.18 0.95
CA TRP A 31 -14.62 2.00 1.69
C TRP A 31 -14.35 3.31 0.96
N GLU A 32 -14.96 4.39 1.46
CA GLU A 32 -14.73 5.74 0.98
C GLU A 32 -13.37 6.27 1.45
N LYS A 33 -12.59 6.78 0.51
CA LYS A 33 -11.64 7.91 0.62
C LYS A 33 -10.34 7.78 1.42
N ASP A 34 -10.16 6.78 2.27
CA ASP A 34 -8.91 6.66 3.04
C ASP A 34 -7.77 6.05 2.21
N ALA A 35 -6.55 6.55 2.43
CA ALA A 35 -5.34 5.99 1.84
C ALA A 35 -5.14 4.54 2.32
N LEU A 36 -4.78 3.64 1.40
CA LEU A 36 -4.49 2.24 1.73
C LEU A 36 -3.02 2.12 2.13
N THR A 37 -2.78 1.85 3.41
CA THR A 37 -1.44 1.54 3.92
C THR A 37 -1.16 0.05 3.76
N VAL A 38 -0.15 -0.28 2.96
CA VAL A 38 0.29 -1.64 2.67
C VAL A 38 1.57 -1.93 3.47
N PRO A 39 1.57 -2.83 4.46
CA PRO A 39 2.80 -3.20 5.17
C PRO A 39 3.79 -3.86 4.20
N TRP A 40 5.08 -3.61 4.39
CA TRP A 40 6.12 -4.17 3.53
C TRP A 40 6.12 -5.70 3.49
N SER A 41 5.67 -6.35 4.58
CA SER A 41 5.52 -7.81 4.66
C SER A 41 4.51 -8.41 3.66
N ALA A 42 3.53 -7.62 3.22
CA ALA A 42 2.54 -8.05 2.24
C ALA A 42 3.11 -8.07 0.81
N VAL A 43 4.22 -7.37 0.55
CA VAL A 43 4.85 -7.29 -0.78
C VAL A 43 5.57 -8.61 -1.08
N LYS A 44 5.16 -9.27 -2.17
CA LYS A 44 5.75 -10.54 -2.62
C LYS A 44 6.76 -10.36 -3.74
N LYS A 45 6.53 -9.39 -4.63
CA LYS A 45 7.43 -9.11 -5.77
C LYS A 45 7.31 -7.67 -6.22
N ILE A 46 8.44 -7.08 -6.58
CA ILE A 46 8.53 -5.77 -7.23
C ILE A 46 9.08 -5.98 -8.64
N GLY A 47 8.29 -5.63 -9.64
CA GLY A 47 8.71 -5.51 -11.04
C GLY A 47 8.94 -4.06 -11.42
N SER A 48 9.41 -3.82 -12.64
CA SER A 48 9.56 -2.45 -13.18
C SER A 48 8.23 -1.72 -13.35
N GLU A 49 7.15 -2.47 -13.59
CA GLU A 49 5.81 -1.93 -13.86
C GLU A 49 4.77 -2.28 -12.79
N VAL A 50 4.94 -3.41 -12.10
CA VAL A 50 3.91 -3.99 -11.24
C VAL A 50 4.50 -4.49 -9.93
N ILE A 51 3.78 -4.24 -8.83
CA ILE A 51 4.03 -4.84 -7.53
C ILE A 51 2.97 -5.92 -7.27
N ILE A 52 3.39 -7.10 -6.84
CA ILE A 52 2.52 -8.20 -6.42
C ILE A 52 2.55 -8.29 -4.90
N MET A 53 1.38 -8.36 -4.29
CA MET A 53 1.20 -8.31 -2.85
C MET A 53 -0.06 -9.04 -2.39
N ASP A 54 -0.06 -9.53 -1.15
CA ASP A 54 -1.22 -10.21 -0.54
C ASP A 54 -2.10 -9.20 0.22
N LEU A 55 -3.33 -9.00 -0.24
CA LEU A 55 -4.24 -8.00 0.34
C LEU A 55 -5.02 -8.49 1.57
N ASP A 56 -5.07 -9.81 1.80
CA ASP A 56 -5.79 -10.42 2.92
C ASP A 56 -5.24 -9.99 4.30
N GLU A 57 -3.98 -9.55 4.34
CA GLU A 57 -3.30 -9.03 5.54
C GLU A 57 -3.54 -7.53 5.76
N THR A 58 -4.12 -6.83 4.77
CA THR A 58 -4.22 -5.36 4.74
C THR A 58 -5.65 -4.84 4.92
N ILE A 59 -6.65 -5.72 4.77
CA ILE A 59 -8.07 -5.38 4.89
C ILE A 59 -8.57 -5.96 6.23
N PRO A 60 -8.97 -5.12 7.20
CA PRO A 60 -9.60 -5.60 8.43
C PRO A 60 -10.83 -6.44 8.07
N ARG A 61 -10.81 -7.74 8.39
CA ARG A 61 -12.00 -8.59 8.25
C ARG A 61 -13.05 -8.12 9.26
N ARG A 62 -14.16 -7.59 8.77
CA ARG A 62 -15.36 -7.33 9.57
C ARG A 62 -16.25 -8.57 9.61
#